data_AF-A0A3M9YJF8-F1
#
_entry.id   AF-A0A3M9YJF8-F1
#
_cell.length_a   1.000
_cell.length_b   1.000
_cell.length_c   1.000
_cell.angle_alpha   90.00
_cell.angle_beta   90.00
_cell.angle_gamma   90.00
#
_symmetry.space_group_name_H-M   'P 1'
#
loop_
_entity.id
_entity.type
_entity.pdbx_description
1 polymer ?
#
loop_
_entity_poly.entity_id
_entity_poly.type
_entity_poly.pdbx_seq_one_letter_code
_entity_poly.pdbx_strand_id
1 'polypeptide(L)'
;MSEIVPFTINVPDALLEETRVKLKYARLDDAMVSVEWDDLEIGHTAFMELVQFWRDECDWKNYECFLNTFHHFKTTIQVPGFEALGIHFTLPSVIEARRPSASVPTWLVPKKSPQKFIRFQNKDYDERDLKNMERIIWFAAHERGYQIIQETKCVTLGYGLHDSPVTILAWFVGKLKAWTDDYPRTMEELINWTFMHYQGSPSAAMQIYKEALAVVNDDPDSMAKRYVSQPVGGSVFPKELWMSPRERMEKTYNIQFWRQKDKGGHFAAWEQPETLVNDLRDFSAAEGPVFGKH
;
A
#
# COMPACT_ATOMS: atom_id res chain seq x y z
N MET A 1 13.80 -27.28 -4.61
CA MET A 1 13.21 -26.12 -3.90
C MET A 1 14.36 -25.21 -3.54
N SER A 2 14.20 -23.90 -3.70
CA SER A 2 15.18 -22.94 -3.24
C SER A 2 15.29 -22.99 -1.71
N GLU A 3 16.50 -22.77 -1.21
CA GLU A 3 16.77 -22.74 0.22
C GLU A 3 16.11 -21.49 0.85
N ILE A 4 15.57 -21.65 2.05
CA ILE A 4 15.06 -20.55 2.88
C ILE A 4 16.07 -20.34 3.99
N VAL A 5 16.67 -19.15 4.05
CA VAL A 5 17.72 -18.80 5.00
C VAL A 5 17.23 -17.70 5.95
N PRO A 6 17.57 -17.76 7.26
CA PRO A 6 17.34 -16.65 8.18
C PRO A 6 18.02 -15.37 7.69
N PHE A 7 17.41 -14.23 8.01
CA PHE A 7 17.93 -12.91 7.67
C PHE A 7 17.87 -11.99 8.89
N THR A 8 18.82 -11.06 8.97
CA THR A 8 18.85 -10.00 9.97
C THR A 8 19.09 -8.69 9.24
N ILE A 9 18.27 -7.69 9.54
CA ILE A 9 18.43 -6.35 8.99
C ILE A 9 19.66 -5.74 9.63
N ASN A 10 20.58 -5.25 8.80
CA ASN A 10 21.78 -4.55 9.25
C ASN A 10 22.17 -3.50 8.21
N VAL A 11 21.86 -2.25 8.50
CA VAL A 11 22.23 -1.09 7.70
C VAL A 11 23.64 -0.65 8.07
N PRO A 12 24.58 -0.55 7.11
CA PRO A 12 25.93 -0.10 7.39
C PRO A 12 25.95 1.32 7.96
N ASP A 13 26.77 1.57 8.99
CA ASP A 13 26.93 2.90 9.58
C ASP A 13 27.39 3.93 8.54
N ALA A 14 28.19 3.51 7.55
CA ALA A 14 28.62 4.36 6.44
C ALA A 14 27.43 4.96 5.65
N LEU A 15 26.33 4.21 5.47
CA LEU A 15 25.13 4.72 4.79
C LEU A 15 24.38 5.74 5.67
N LEU A 16 24.33 5.50 6.99
CA LEU A 16 23.74 6.44 7.94
C LEU A 16 24.51 7.77 7.95
N GLU A 17 25.85 7.70 7.96
CA GLU A 17 26.71 8.88 7.87
C GLU A 17 26.56 9.60 6.52
N GLU A 18 26.52 8.88 5.40
CA GLU A 18 26.27 9.46 4.09
C GLU A 18 24.93 10.21 4.06
N THR A 19 23.89 9.61 4.65
CA THR A 19 22.55 10.18 4.72
C THR A 19 22.56 11.49 5.52
N ARG A 20 23.21 11.51 6.69
CA ARG A 20 23.37 12.73 7.51
C ARG A 20 24.11 13.83 6.76
N VAL A 21 25.18 13.50 6.04
CA VAL A 21 25.93 14.46 5.22
C VAL A 21 25.03 15.03 4.12
N LYS A 22 24.29 14.20 3.40
CA LYS A 22 23.37 14.64 2.33
C LYS A 22 22.25 15.53 2.87
N LEU A 23 21.67 15.19 4.02
CA LEU A 23 20.67 16.03 4.70
C LEU A 23 21.26 17.39 5.11
N LYS A 24 22.49 17.41 5.64
CA LYS A 24 23.18 18.65 6.05
C LYS A 24 23.39 19.62 4.88
N TYR A 25 23.67 19.11 3.68
CA TYR A 25 23.92 19.92 2.48
C TYR A 25 22.70 20.02 1.57
N ALA A 26 21.53 19.58 2.02
CA ALA A 26 20.30 19.70 1.26
C ALA A 26 20.00 21.16 0.93
N ARG A 27 19.65 21.41 -0.33
CA ARG A 27 19.19 22.72 -0.79
C ARG A 27 17.67 22.73 -0.82
N LEU A 28 17.06 23.38 0.18
CA LEU A 28 15.64 23.65 0.24
C LEU A 28 15.38 25.06 -0.29
N ASP A 29 14.31 25.24 -1.08
CA ASP A 29 14.01 26.52 -1.73
C ASP A 29 13.18 27.41 -0.81
N ASP A 30 13.79 28.48 -0.28
CA ASP A 30 13.14 29.46 0.60
C ASP A 30 11.94 30.16 -0.08
N ALA A 31 11.82 30.10 -1.42
CA ALA A 31 10.65 30.62 -2.11
C ALA A 31 9.36 29.84 -1.79
N MET A 32 9.47 28.63 -1.24
CA MET A 32 8.33 27.77 -0.90
C MET A 32 7.80 27.99 0.52
N VAL A 33 8.35 28.92 1.30
CA VAL A 33 7.99 29.13 2.73
C VAL A 33 6.49 29.36 2.96
N SER A 34 5.76 29.93 1.99
CA SER A 34 4.31 30.14 2.09
C SER A 34 3.46 28.92 1.71
N VAL A 35 4.07 27.81 1.29
CA VAL A 35 3.36 26.58 0.97
C VAL A 35 3.01 25.90 2.29
N GLU A 36 1.70 25.77 2.53
CA GLU A 36 1.14 25.09 3.69
C GLU A 36 0.99 23.59 3.41
N TRP A 37 0.90 22.80 4.49
CA TRP A 37 0.62 21.38 4.36
C TRP A 37 -0.88 21.17 4.13
N ASP A 38 -1.24 20.59 2.99
CA ASP A 38 -2.59 20.13 2.68
C ASP A 38 -2.63 18.73 2.05
N ASP A 39 -3.74 18.36 1.42
CA ASP A 39 -3.88 17.04 0.78
C ASP A 39 -2.99 16.86 -0.46
N LEU A 40 -2.46 17.93 -1.05
CA LEU A 40 -1.67 17.91 -2.29
C LEU A 40 -0.19 18.28 -2.05
N GLU A 41 0.10 19.06 -1.01
CA GLU A 41 1.43 19.59 -0.72
C GLU A 41 1.88 19.33 0.74
N ILE A 42 3.18 19.09 0.93
CA ILE A 42 3.77 18.73 2.24
C ILE A 42 4.00 19.91 3.20
N GLY A 43 3.84 21.13 2.73
CA GLY A 43 4.14 22.35 3.48
C GLY A 43 5.64 22.54 3.76
N HIS A 44 6.18 23.71 3.44
CA HIS A 44 7.63 23.91 3.47
C HIS A 44 8.22 23.92 4.88
N THR A 45 7.57 24.62 5.82
CA THR A 45 8.02 24.71 7.22
C THR A 45 8.08 23.34 7.89
N ALA A 46 6.99 22.58 7.81
CA ALA A 46 6.93 21.23 8.38
C ALA A 46 7.95 20.27 7.72
N PHE A 47 8.17 20.42 6.42
CA PHE A 47 9.18 19.63 5.72
C PHE A 47 10.61 19.96 6.18
N MET A 48 10.94 21.24 6.40
CA MET A 48 12.25 21.62 6.95
C MET A 48 12.47 21.02 8.34
N GLU A 49 11.45 21.02 9.20
CA GLU A 49 11.52 20.41 10.52
C GLU A 49 11.78 18.89 10.44
N LEU A 50 11.12 18.18 9.50
CA LEU A 50 11.38 16.76 9.25
C LEU A 50 12.82 16.50 8.80
N VAL A 51 13.35 17.33 7.90
CA VAL A 51 14.73 17.22 7.42
C VAL A 51 15.73 17.44 8.56
N GLN A 52 15.47 18.42 9.44
CA GLN A 52 16.29 18.69 10.61
C GLN A 52 16.24 17.54 11.62
N PHE A 53 15.05 17.05 11.95
CA PHE A 53 14.87 15.91 12.85
C PHE A 53 15.57 14.65 12.32
N TRP A 54 15.48 14.38 11.01
CA TRP A 54 16.18 13.24 10.40
C TRP A 54 17.70 13.35 10.52
N ARG A 55 18.23 14.56 10.35
CA ARG A 55 19.67 14.81 10.43
C ARG A 55 20.19 14.65 11.86
N ASP A 56 19.47 15.20 12.84
CA ASP A 56 20.01 15.46 14.18
C ASP A 56 19.52 14.49 15.25
N GLU A 57 18.30 13.96 15.11
CA GLU A 57 17.60 13.26 16.20
C GLU A 57 17.24 11.81 15.86
N CYS A 58 17.13 11.46 14.57
CA CYS A 58 16.72 10.11 14.17
C CYS A 58 17.73 9.03 14.59
N ASP A 59 17.25 8.03 15.34
CA ASP A 59 18.00 6.84 15.72
C ASP A 59 17.51 5.61 14.94
N TRP A 60 18.04 5.45 13.73
CA TRP A 60 17.76 4.28 12.91
C TRP A 60 18.17 2.96 13.60
N LYS A 61 19.20 2.96 14.46
CA LYS A 61 19.69 1.73 15.08
C LYS A 61 18.72 1.20 16.13
N ASN A 62 18.02 2.09 16.84
CA ASN A 62 16.91 1.70 17.69
C ASN A 62 15.76 1.07 16.87
N TYR A 63 15.38 1.69 15.75
CA TYR A 63 14.33 1.14 14.89
C TYR A 63 14.73 -0.18 14.22
N GLU A 64 15.99 -0.33 13.81
CA GLU A 64 16.56 -1.58 13.30
C GLU A 64 16.50 -2.70 14.34
N CYS A 65 16.78 -2.40 15.61
CA CYS A 65 16.59 -3.37 16.71
C CYS A 65 15.12 -3.79 16.82
N PHE A 66 14.19 -2.86 16.74
CA PHE A 66 12.75 -3.15 16.74
C PHE A 66 12.34 -4.03 15.55
N LEU A 67 12.78 -3.72 14.33
CA LEU A 67 12.47 -4.53 13.16
C LEU A 67 13.00 -5.97 13.32
N ASN A 68 14.22 -6.13 13.84
CA ASN A 68 14.80 -7.45 14.08
C ASN A 68 14.15 -8.26 15.23
N THR A 69 13.11 -7.72 15.89
CA THR A 69 12.25 -8.53 16.78
C THR A 69 11.35 -9.49 16.00
N PHE A 70 11.12 -9.23 14.71
CA PHE A 70 10.40 -10.14 13.81
C PHE A 70 11.35 -11.20 13.24
N HIS A 71 10.80 -12.37 12.91
CA HIS A 71 11.57 -13.42 12.23
C HIS A 71 11.62 -13.12 10.73
N HIS A 72 12.81 -12.79 10.24
CA HIS A 72 13.03 -12.53 8.82
C HIS A 72 13.72 -13.70 8.12
N PHE A 73 13.37 -13.89 6.86
CA PHE A 73 13.95 -14.90 5.99
C PHE A 73 14.19 -14.34 4.60
N LYS A 74 15.09 -14.99 3.87
CA LYS A 74 15.31 -14.80 2.44
C LYS A 74 15.23 -16.12 1.71
N THR A 75 14.75 -16.07 0.48
CA THR A 75 14.83 -17.17 -0.47
C THR A 75 14.97 -16.62 -1.88
N THR A 76 15.26 -17.49 -2.83
CA THR A 76 15.34 -17.14 -4.25
C THR A 76 14.20 -17.81 -4.99
N ILE A 77 13.48 -17.09 -5.84
CA ILE A 77 12.45 -17.66 -6.70
C ILE A 77 12.89 -17.49 -8.16
N GLN A 78 13.03 -18.62 -8.86
CA GLN A 78 13.28 -18.61 -10.29
C GLN A 78 11.95 -18.48 -11.04
N VAL A 79 11.82 -17.42 -11.83
CA VAL A 79 10.71 -17.24 -12.77
C VAL A 79 11.26 -17.50 -14.18
N PRO A 80 10.62 -18.36 -14.99
CA PRO A 80 11.06 -18.58 -16.36
C PRO A 80 11.12 -17.27 -17.15
N GLY A 81 12.24 -17.01 -17.82
CA GLY A 81 12.46 -15.78 -18.61
C GLY A 81 13.01 -14.59 -17.82
N PHE A 82 13.24 -14.73 -16.51
CA PHE A 82 13.79 -13.67 -15.66
C PHE A 82 15.00 -14.16 -14.88
N GLU A 83 15.82 -13.23 -14.40
CA GLU A 83 16.83 -13.53 -13.38
C GLU A 83 16.17 -14.02 -12.09
N ALA A 84 16.92 -14.79 -11.31
CA ALA A 84 16.42 -15.34 -10.06
C ALA A 84 16.15 -14.20 -9.05
N LEU A 85 14.90 -14.12 -8.56
CA LEU A 85 14.48 -13.02 -7.70
C LEU A 85 14.78 -13.33 -6.24
N GLY A 86 15.47 -12.42 -5.55
CA GLY A 86 15.65 -12.47 -4.10
C GLY A 86 14.40 -11.98 -3.38
N ILE A 87 13.75 -12.85 -2.62
CA ILE A 87 12.54 -12.55 -1.86
C ILE A 87 12.88 -12.50 -0.37
N HIS A 88 12.61 -11.37 0.25
CA HIS A 88 12.60 -11.21 1.71
C HIS A 88 11.16 -11.31 2.22
N PHE A 89 10.97 -11.97 3.36
CA PHE A 89 9.68 -12.06 4.02
C PHE A 89 9.83 -12.19 5.53
N THR A 90 8.79 -11.81 6.25
CA THR A 90 8.64 -12.05 7.70
C THR A 90 7.68 -13.20 7.94
N LEU A 91 7.84 -13.90 9.06
CA LEU A 91 6.85 -14.85 9.57
C LEU A 91 6.49 -14.50 11.02
N PRO A 92 5.22 -14.66 11.40
CA PRO A 92 4.86 -14.64 12.81
C PRO A 92 5.50 -15.86 13.51
N SER A 93 5.82 -15.71 14.79
CA SER A 93 6.44 -16.75 15.63
C SER A 93 5.57 -18.01 15.83
N VAL A 94 4.29 -17.99 15.41
CA VAL A 94 3.39 -19.15 15.45
C VAL A 94 2.62 -19.24 14.12
N ILE A 95 2.81 -20.33 13.37
CA ILE A 95 2.00 -20.69 12.20
C ILE A 95 1.20 -21.93 12.56
N GLU A 96 -0.03 -21.77 13.06
CA GLU A 96 -1.04 -22.82 12.94
C GLU A 96 -1.69 -22.71 11.55
N ALA A 97 -1.10 -23.35 10.55
CA ALA A 97 -1.65 -23.36 9.21
C ALA A 97 -2.95 -24.20 9.17
N ARG A 98 -4.12 -23.55 9.26
CA ARG A 98 -5.39 -24.17 8.87
C ARG A 98 -5.50 -24.16 7.35
N ARG A 99 -5.40 -25.33 6.72
CA ARG A 99 -5.60 -25.45 5.27
C ARG A 99 -7.09 -25.33 4.94
N PRO A 100 -7.50 -24.47 4.00
CA PRO A 100 -8.87 -24.42 3.55
C PRO A 100 -9.27 -25.72 2.85
N SER A 101 -10.39 -26.29 3.28
CA SER A 101 -11.07 -27.39 2.61
C SER A 101 -11.99 -26.79 1.54
N ALA A 102 -11.47 -26.60 0.32
CA ALA A 102 -12.28 -26.04 -0.76
C ALA A 102 -12.86 -27.14 -1.66
N SER A 103 -14.16 -27.38 -1.55
CA SER A 103 -15.01 -27.77 -2.69
C SER A 103 -15.98 -26.62 -2.92
N VAL A 104 -15.88 -25.92 -4.06
CA VAL A 104 -16.79 -24.82 -4.43
C VAL A 104 -17.89 -25.39 -5.33
N PRO A 105 -19.15 -25.42 -4.89
CA PRO A 105 -20.25 -25.80 -5.77
C PRO A 105 -20.43 -24.79 -6.91
N THR A 106 -20.56 -25.28 -8.13
CA THR A 106 -20.66 -24.48 -9.37
C THR A 106 -21.92 -23.61 -9.47
N TRP A 107 -22.89 -23.74 -8.54
CA TRP A 107 -24.10 -22.91 -8.48
C TRP A 107 -23.94 -21.60 -7.69
N LEU A 108 -22.76 -21.32 -7.11
CA LEU A 108 -22.45 -20.04 -6.44
C LEU A 108 -22.09 -18.90 -7.41
N VAL A 109 -22.15 -19.12 -8.72
CA VAL A 109 -22.06 -18.04 -9.72
C VAL A 109 -23.31 -17.17 -9.59
N PRO A 110 -23.20 -15.86 -9.28
CA PRO A 110 -24.37 -15.00 -9.11
C PRO A 110 -25.21 -15.01 -10.39
N LYS A 111 -26.47 -15.48 -10.29
CA LYS A 111 -27.46 -15.18 -11.33
C LYS A 111 -27.63 -13.66 -11.34
N LYS A 112 -27.44 -13.04 -12.50
CA LYS A 112 -27.61 -11.59 -12.72
C LYS A 112 -28.91 -11.14 -12.05
N SER A 113 -28.82 -10.38 -10.95
CA SER A 113 -30.00 -9.83 -10.27
C SER A 113 -30.53 -8.66 -11.11
N PRO A 114 -31.76 -8.72 -11.64
CA PRO A 114 -32.33 -7.63 -12.42
C PRO A 114 -32.43 -6.34 -11.61
N GLN A 115 -32.66 -6.43 -10.29
CA GLN A 115 -32.79 -5.27 -9.41
C GLN A 115 -31.46 -4.53 -9.22
N LYS A 116 -30.35 -5.25 -8.98
CA LYS A 116 -29.00 -4.65 -8.93
C LYS A 116 -28.58 -4.06 -10.27
N PHE A 117 -28.98 -4.69 -11.37
CA PHE A 117 -28.73 -4.17 -12.72
C PHE A 117 -29.51 -2.87 -13.00
N ILE A 118 -30.77 -2.79 -12.57
CA ILE A 118 -31.59 -1.56 -12.67
C ILE A 118 -31.02 -0.44 -11.80
N ARG A 119 -30.61 -0.74 -10.56
CA ARG A 119 -29.99 0.23 -9.65
C ARG A 119 -28.70 0.81 -10.23
N PHE A 120 -27.87 -0.04 -10.82
CA PHE A 120 -26.67 0.35 -11.57
C PHE A 120 -26.99 1.26 -12.78
N GLN A 121 -28.00 0.91 -13.59
CA GLN A 121 -28.42 1.75 -14.73
C GLN A 121 -29.00 3.09 -14.28
N ASN A 122 -29.67 3.12 -13.12
CA ASN A 122 -30.33 4.31 -12.58
C ASN A 122 -29.42 5.17 -11.67
N LYS A 123 -28.18 4.75 -11.40
CA LYS A 123 -27.24 5.42 -10.47
C LYS A 123 -27.80 5.63 -9.06
N ASP A 124 -28.67 4.73 -8.62
CA ASP A 124 -29.34 4.83 -7.33
C ASP A 124 -28.43 4.28 -6.21
N TYR A 125 -27.31 4.96 -5.96
CA TYR A 125 -26.34 4.59 -4.92
C TYR A 125 -26.73 5.21 -3.57
N ASP A 126 -26.40 4.52 -2.47
CA ASP A 126 -26.56 5.15 -1.15
C ASP A 126 -25.56 6.30 -0.95
N GLU A 127 -25.83 7.16 0.02
CA GLU A 127 -25.03 8.36 0.30
C GLU A 127 -23.54 8.02 0.54
N ARG A 128 -23.26 6.85 1.13
CA ARG A 128 -21.91 6.42 1.44
C ARG A 128 -21.16 5.99 0.18
N ASP A 129 -21.81 5.23 -0.70
CA ASP A 129 -21.27 4.86 -2.01
C ASP A 129 -21.02 6.11 -2.87
N LEU A 130 -21.88 7.11 -2.82
CA LEU A 130 -21.67 8.39 -3.52
C LEU A 130 -20.43 9.13 -2.98
N LYS A 131 -20.29 9.24 -1.65
CA LYS A 131 -19.10 9.85 -1.03
C LYS A 131 -17.81 9.11 -1.38
N ASN A 132 -17.86 7.78 -1.40
CA ASN A 132 -16.72 6.95 -1.84
C ASN A 132 -16.36 7.23 -3.30
N MET A 133 -17.36 7.36 -4.19
CA MET A 133 -17.14 7.72 -5.59
C MET A 133 -16.54 9.10 -5.76
N GLU A 134 -17.04 10.11 -5.03
CA GLU A 134 -16.48 11.46 -5.04
C GLU A 134 -15.00 11.46 -4.65
N ARG A 135 -14.63 10.70 -3.61
CA ARG A 135 -13.24 10.55 -3.18
C ARG A 135 -12.35 9.93 -4.26
N ILE A 136 -12.84 8.91 -4.96
CA ILE A 136 -12.12 8.26 -6.07
C ILE A 136 -11.94 9.23 -7.24
N ILE A 137 -13.00 9.96 -7.59
CA ILE A 137 -12.96 10.96 -8.68
C ILE A 137 -11.94 12.05 -8.33
N TRP A 138 -11.97 12.55 -7.10
CA TRP A 138 -10.99 13.52 -6.62
C TRP A 138 -9.57 12.96 -6.69
N PHE A 139 -9.34 11.72 -6.22
CA PHE A 139 -8.02 11.07 -6.27
C PHE A 139 -7.52 10.97 -7.71
N ALA A 140 -8.37 10.46 -8.60
CA ALA A 140 -8.05 10.24 -9.99
C ALA A 140 -7.67 11.53 -10.72
N ALA A 141 -8.30 12.65 -10.34
CA ALA A 141 -8.08 13.95 -10.95
C ALA A 141 -6.87 14.71 -10.41
N HIS A 142 -6.58 14.61 -9.10
CA HIS A 142 -5.60 15.49 -8.44
C HIS A 142 -4.35 14.77 -7.94
N GLU A 143 -4.44 13.50 -7.56
CA GLU A 143 -3.39 12.79 -6.80
C GLU A 143 -2.62 11.75 -7.63
N ARG A 144 -2.85 11.68 -8.94
CA ARG A 144 -2.19 10.70 -9.83
C ARG A 144 -0.88 11.19 -10.46
N GLY A 145 -0.39 12.38 -10.10
CA GLY A 145 0.88 12.91 -10.62
C GLY A 145 2.06 11.96 -10.40
N TYR A 146 2.18 11.42 -9.18
CA TYR A 146 3.22 10.45 -8.83
C TYR A 146 3.12 9.17 -9.67
N GLN A 147 1.89 8.70 -9.92
CA GLN A 147 1.63 7.47 -10.67
C GLN A 147 2.04 7.65 -12.13
N ILE A 148 1.66 8.76 -12.77
CA ILE A 148 1.93 9.04 -14.18
C ILE A 148 3.44 9.10 -14.46
N ILE A 149 4.22 9.76 -13.59
CA ILE A 149 5.68 9.83 -13.78
C ILE A 149 6.35 8.47 -13.56
N GLN A 150 5.85 7.65 -12.63
CA GLN A 150 6.37 6.29 -12.40
C GLN A 150 5.98 5.33 -13.52
N GLU A 151 4.80 5.47 -14.11
CA GLU A 151 4.36 4.71 -15.29
C GLU A 151 5.25 4.96 -16.52
N THR A 152 5.75 6.19 -16.68
CA THR A 152 6.40 6.62 -17.93
C THR A 152 7.91 6.79 -17.81
N LYS A 153 8.41 7.26 -16.67
CA LYS A 153 9.80 7.69 -16.43
C LYS A 153 10.34 7.22 -15.07
N CYS A 154 9.95 6.04 -14.59
CA CYS A 154 10.40 5.48 -13.31
C CYS A 154 11.92 5.49 -13.12
N VAL A 155 12.71 5.13 -14.15
CA VAL A 155 14.18 5.13 -14.06
C VAL A 155 14.73 6.54 -13.91
N THR A 156 14.19 7.52 -14.67
CA THR A 156 14.59 8.92 -14.57
C THR A 156 14.32 9.50 -13.18
N LEU A 157 13.13 9.26 -12.64
CA LEU A 157 12.77 9.65 -11.27
C LEU A 157 13.65 8.92 -10.23
N GLY A 158 13.99 7.66 -10.51
CA GLY A 158 14.79 6.81 -9.63
C GLY A 158 16.16 7.38 -9.29
N TYR A 159 16.81 8.12 -10.20
CA TYR A 159 18.08 8.78 -9.90
C TYR A 159 17.95 9.79 -8.75
N GLY A 160 16.91 10.63 -8.76
CA GLY A 160 16.67 11.60 -7.69
C GLY A 160 16.28 10.96 -6.36
N LEU A 161 15.39 9.96 -6.40
CA LEU A 161 14.93 9.24 -5.21
C LEU A 161 16.06 8.42 -4.54
N HIS A 162 16.99 7.89 -5.33
CA HIS A 162 18.12 7.11 -4.82
C HIS A 162 19.27 8.00 -4.33
N ASP A 163 19.51 9.14 -4.98
CA ASP A 163 20.61 10.02 -4.58
C ASP A 163 20.26 10.81 -3.30
N SER A 164 19.09 11.46 -3.29
CA SER A 164 18.76 12.49 -2.32
C SER A 164 17.76 12.00 -1.25
N PRO A 165 18.15 11.95 0.05
CA PRO A 165 17.24 11.58 1.11
C PRO A 165 16.06 12.56 1.22
N VAL A 166 16.30 13.85 1.00
CA VAL A 166 15.25 14.87 0.96
C VAL A 166 14.23 14.60 -0.15
N THR A 167 14.69 14.17 -1.32
CA THR A 167 13.79 13.89 -2.45
C THR A 167 12.86 12.72 -2.14
N ILE A 168 13.38 11.63 -1.57
CA ILE A 168 12.51 10.50 -1.20
C ILE A 168 11.61 10.82 -0.01
N LEU A 169 12.06 11.63 0.96
CA LEU A 169 11.21 12.08 2.08
C LEU A 169 10.02 12.88 1.58
N ALA A 170 10.24 13.87 0.71
CA ALA A 170 9.16 14.64 0.10
C ALA A 170 8.19 13.72 -0.66
N TRP A 171 8.74 12.78 -1.45
CA TRP A 171 7.95 11.85 -2.27
C TRP A 171 7.05 10.92 -1.44
N PHE A 172 7.49 10.51 -0.25
CA PHE A 172 6.72 9.64 0.63
C PHE A 172 5.75 10.42 1.50
N VAL A 173 6.23 11.44 2.20
CA VAL A 173 5.44 12.14 3.22
C VAL A 173 4.29 12.93 2.60
N GLY A 174 4.46 13.47 1.39
CA GLY A 174 3.38 14.17 0.67
C GLY A 174 2.13 13.30 0.48
N LYS A 175 2.28 11.99 0.32
CA LYS A 175 1.16 11.06 0.14
C LYS A 175 0.33 10.88 1.41
N LEU A 176 0.96 10.97 2.57
CA LEU A 176 0.36 10.49 3.81
C LEU A 176 -0.80 11.37 4.27
N LYS A 177 -0.83 12.66 3.94
CA LYS A 177 -1.97 13.51 4.30
C LYS A 177 -3.23 13.13 3.52
N ALA A 178 -3.17 13.05 2.19
CA ALA A 178 -4.32 12.64 1.40
C ALA A 178 -4.75 11.18 1.63
N TRP A 179 -3.81 10.27 1.91
CA TRP A 179 -4.08 8.82 1.89
C TRP A 179 -4.53 8.26 3.24
N THR A 180 -4.42 9.05 4.31
CA THR A 180 -4.75 8.61 5.66
C THR A 180 -5.95 9.40 6.20
N ASP A 181 -6.52 8.91 7.30
CA ASP A 181 -7.64 9.54 8.00
C ASP A 181 -7.15 10.25 9.28
N ASP A 182 -6.19 11.16 9.11
CA ASP A 182 -5.71 12.09 10.14
C ASP A 182 -5.31 11.46 11.48
N TYR A 183 -4.77 10.24 11.46
CA TYR A 183 -4.22 9.64 12.67
C TYR A 183 -2.97 10.41 13.16
N PRO A 184 -2.69 10.42 14.48
CA PRO A 184 -1.49 11.07 15.03
C PRO A 184 -0.23 10.40 14.50
N ARG A 185 0.57 11.15 13.73
CA ARG A 185 1.85 10.70 13.15
C ARG A 185 3.02 11.34 13.89
N THR A 186 4.12 10.60 14.04
CA THR A 186 5.37 11.14 14.60
C THR A 186 6.40 11.39 13.50
N MET A 187 7.32 12.33 13.72
CA MET A 187 8.43 12.57 12.76
C MET A 187 9.29 11.31 12.57
N GLU A 188 9.54 10.58 13.65
CA GLU A 188 10.27 9.31 13.64
C GLU A 188 9.61 8.27 12.72
N GLU A 189 8.28 8.13 12.77
CA GLU A 189 7.55 7.21 11.89
C GLU A 189 7.73 7.56 10.41
N LEU A 190 7.55 8.83 10.07
CA LEU A 190 7.68 9.33 8.69
C LEU A 190 9.07 9.06 8.12
N ILE A 191 10.10 9.26 8.94
CA ILE A 191 11.49 9.03 8.58
C ILE A 191 11.80 7.55 8.49
N ASN A 192 11.32 6.73 9.42
CA ASN A 192 11.52 5.28 9.40
C ASN A 192 10.92 4.66 8.14
N TRP A 193 9.70 5.04 7.77
CA TRP A 193 9.06 4.61 6.53
C TRP A 193 9.85 5.03 5.29
N THR A 194 10.32 6.28 5.29
CA THR A 194 11.12 6.81 4.19
C THR A 194 12.46 6.08 4.07
N PHE A 195 13.19 5.92 5.18
CA PHE A 195 14.53 5.35 5.16
C PHE A 195 14.52 3.87 4.76
N MET A 196 13.48 3.11 5.12
CA MET A 196 13.30 1.73 4.61
C MET A 196 13.32 1.65 3.08
N HIS A 197 12.77 2.65 2.40
CA HIS A 197 12.78 2.72 0.93
C HIS A 197 14.07 3.33 0.39
N TYR A 198 14.66 4.27 1.12
CA TYR A 198 15.90 4.95 0.73
C TYR A 198 17.11 4.02 0.76
N GLN A 199 17.24 3.20 1.80
CA GLN A 199 18.40 2.31 1.96
C GLN A 199 18.50 1.21 0.89
N GLY A 200 17.37 0.89 0.26
CA GLY A 200 17.28 -0.11 -0.80
C GLY A 200 17.45 0.51 -2.18
N SER A 201 16.69 0.01 -3.15
CA SER A 201 16.55 0.66 -4.45
C SER A 201 15.14 1.21 -4.59
N PRO A 202 14.90 2.50 -4.30
CA PRO A 202 13.58 3.09 -4.47
C PRO A 202 13.10 2.99 -5.92
N SER A 203 14.04 3.01 -6.88
CA SER A 203 13.74 2.86 -8.32
C SER A 203 13.10 1.51 -8.68
N ALA A 204 13.49 0.41 -8.01
CA ALA A 204 12.94 -0.91 -8.27
C ALA A 204 11.47 -1.00 -7.86
N ALA A 205 11.11 -0.42 -6.71
CA ALA A 205 9.73 -0.34 -6.25
C ALA A 205 8.84 0.46 -7.22
N MET A 206 9.39 1.46 -7.91
CA MET A 206 8.63 2.27 -8.87
C MET A 206 8.39 1.59 -10.23
N GLN A 207 9.16 0.54 -10.57
CA GLN A 207 8.99 -0.16 -11.85
C GLN A 207 7.62 -0.85 -11.96
N ILE A 208 7.03 -1.26 -10.83
CA ILE A 208 5.72 -1.92 -10.81
C ILE A 208 4.64 -1.12 -11.54
N TYR A 209 4.70 0.22 -11.51
CA TYR A 209 3.74 1.09 -12.18
C TYR A 209 3.84 0.99 -13.70
N LYS A 210 5.07 0.97 -14.23
CA LYS A 210 5.32 0.81 -15.66
C LYS A 210 4.90 -0.58 -16.15
N GLU A 211 5.21 -1.62 -15.38
CA GLU A 211 4.82 -3.00 -15.69
C GLU A 211 3.30 -3.18 -15.62
N ALA A 212 2.64 -2.62 -14.61
CA ALA A 212 1.18 -2.64 -14.50
C ALA A 212 0.50 -1.93 -15.68
N LEU A 213 1.02 -0.78 -16.11
CA LEU A 213 0.52 -0.08 -17.28
C LEU A 213 0.68 -0.91 -18.56
N ALA A 214 1.81 -1.61 -18.72
CA ALA A 214 2.05 -2.48 -19.88
C ALA A 214 0.99 -3.60 -19.97
N VAL A 215 0.66 -4.23 -18.83
CA VAL A 215 -0.41 -5.26 -18.75
C VAL A 215 -1.77 -4.69 -19.15
N VAL A 216 -2.12 -3.50 -18.64
CA VAL A 216 -3.41 -2.85 -18.95
C VAL A 216 -3.48 -2.38 -20.41
N ASN A 217 -2.36 -1.95 -21.00
CA ASN A 217 -2.31 -1.52 -22.39
C ASN A 217 -2.43 -2.70 -23.37
N ASP A 218 -1.85 -3.85 -23.04
CA ASP A 218 -2.01 -5.08 -23.82
C ASP A 218 -3.46 -5.59 -23.75
N ASP A 219 -4.05 -5.49 -22.55
CA ASP A 219 -5.39 -5.98 -22.29
C ASP A 219 -6.13 -5.10 -21.27
N PRO A 220 -7.00 -4.18 -21.75
CA PRO A 220 -7.76 -3.28 -20.88
C PRO A 220 -8.69 -4.01 -19.90
N ASP A 221 -9.08 -5.24 -20.22
CA ASP A 221 -9.97 -6.06 -19.40
C ASP A 221 -9.21 -7.08 -18.53
N SER A 222 -7.88 -7.04 -18.50
CA SER A 222 -7.01 -8.02 -17.80
C SER A 222 -7.45 -8.29 -16.35
N MET A 223 -7.86 -7.25 -15.62
CA MET A 223 -8.32 -7.33 -14.24
C MET A 223 -9.77 -7.84 -14.07
N ALA A 224 -10.57 -7.83 -15.13
CA ALA A 224 -11.99 -8.20 -15.12
C ALA A 224 -12.31 -9.51 -15.87
N LYS A 225 -11.33 -10.11 -16.56
CA LYS A 225 -11.51 -11.31 -17.38
C LYS A 225 -11.85 -12.58 -16.60
N ARG A 226 -11.42 -12.67 -15.34
CA ARG A 226 -11.57 -13.90 -14.56
C ARG A 226 -12.42 -13.66 -13.33
N TYR A 227 -13.52 -14.41 -13.24
CA TYR A 227 -14.28 -14.49 -12.00
C TYR A 227 -13.48 -15.24 -10.93
N VAL A 228 -13.28 -14.62 -9.76
CA VAL A 228 -12.65 -15.25 -8.60
C VAL A 228 -13.72 -16.00 -7.81
N SER A 229 -13.72 -17.33 -7.94
CA SER A 229 -14.74 -18.19 -7.33
C SER A 229 -14.50 -18.49 -5.84
N GLN A 230 -13.27 -18.33 -5.34
CA GLN A 230 -12.94 -18.49 -3.93
C GLN A 230 -13.65 -17.40 -3.09
N PRO A 231 -14.00 -17.67 -1.82
CA PRO A 231 -14.55 -16.64 -0.94
C PRO A 231 -13.66 -15.39 -0.88
N VAL A 232 -14.25 -14.23 -1.17
CA VAL A 232 -13.58 -12.93 -1.11
C VAL A 232 -14.21 -12.07 -0.01
N GLY A 233 -13.37 -11.42 0.79
CA GLY A 233 -13.78 -10.44 1.78
C GLY A 233 -13.34 -9.02 1.41
N GLY A 234 -14.20 -8.04 1.65
CA GLY A 234 -13.88 -6.62 1.55
C GLY A 234 -14.01 -5.91 2.88
N SER A 235 -12.92 -5.31 3.37
CA SER A 235 -12.93 -4.32 4.45
C SER A 235 -12.67 -2.95 3.83
N VAL A 236 -13.66 -2.07 3.89
CA VAL A 236 -13.72 -0.84 3.08
C VAL A 236 -13.57 0.38 3.98
N PHE A 237 -12.46 1.10 3.81
CA PHE A 237 -12.09 2.26 4.61
C PHE A 237 -12.38 3.58 3.85
N PRO A 238 -12.86 4.64 4.52
CA PRO A 238 -13.40 5.82 3.87
C PRO A 238 -12.38 6.64 3.08
N LYS A 239 -11.08 6.58 3.44
CA LYS A 239 -9.99 7.30 2.75
C LYS A 239 -9.18 6.41 1.79
N GLU A 240 -9.66 5.21 1.46
CA GLU A 240 -9.05 4.35 0.43
C GLU A 240 -9.07 5.04 -0.96
N LEU A 241 -8.01 4.84 -1.75
CA LEU A 241 -7.73 5.55 -2.99
C LEU A 241 -8.61 5.06 -4.13
N TRP A 242 -8.75 3.73 -4.24
CA TRP A 242 -9.51 3.07 -5.28
C TRP A 242 -10.52 2.11 -4.66
N MET A 243 -11.76 2.59 -4.51
CA MET A 243 -12.89 1.74 -4.12
C MET A 243 -13.82 1.46 -5.29
N SER A 244 -14.63 0.42 -5.17
CA SER A 244 -15.74 0.19 -6.08
C SER A 244 -16.92 -0.29 -5.25
N PRO A 245 -18.16 0.12 -5.58
CA PRO A 245 -19.33 -0.38 -4.90
C PRO A 245 -19.36 -1.90 -4.91
N ARG A 246 -19.84 -2.50 -3.82
CA ARG A 246 -19.94 -3.96 -3.66
C ARG A 246 -20.60 -4.62 -4.88
N GLU A 247 -21.69 -4.03 -5.36
CA GLU A 247 -22.47 -4.54 -6.49
C GLU A 247 -21.65 -4.62 -7.80
N ARG A 248 -20.66 -3.72 -7.99
CA ARG A 248 -19.73 -3.78 -9.12
C ARG A 248 -18.73 -4.92 -8.94
N MET A 249 -18.21 -5.10 -7.73
CA MET A 249 -17.23 -6.14 -7.40
C MET A 249 -17.81 -7.56 -7.48
N GLU A 250 -19.09 -7.74 -7.13
CA GLU A 250 -19.77 -9.04 -7.22
C GLU A 250 -19.85 -9.62 -8.64
N LYS A 251 -19.61 -8.81 -9.69
CA LYS A 251 -19.56 -9.28 -11.08
C LYS A 251 -18.29 -10.06 -11.39
N THR A 252 -17.21 -9.81 -10.66
CA THR A 252 -15.87 -10.38 -10.87
C THR A 252 -15.38 -11.21 -9.68
N TYR A 253 -16.00 -11.09 -8.51
CA TYR A 253 -15.57 -11.75 -7.28
C TYR A 253 -16.75 -12.44 -6.55
N ASN A 254 -16.48 -13.60 -5.96
CA ASN A 254 -17.38 -14.27 -5.02
C ASN A 254 -17.30 -13.60 -3.64
N ILE A 255 -17.93 -12.43 -3.51
CA ILE A 255 -17.94 -11.65 -2.26
C ILE A 255 -18.79 -12.37 -1.20
N GLN A 256 -18.14 -12.88 -0.16
CA GLN A 256 -18.78 -13.56 0.97
C GLN A 256 -18.71 -12.75 2.28
N PHE A 257 -17.88 -11.70 2.31
CA PHE A 257 -17.74 -10.80 3.44
C PHE A 257 -17.58 -9.37 2.95
N TRP A 258 -18.30 -8.42 3.55
CA TRP A 258 -18.21 -7.01 3.17
C TRP A 258 -18.55 -6.12 4.36
N ARG A 259 -17.62 -5.27 4.77
CA ARG A 259 -17.82 -4.31 5.87
C ARG A 259 -17.27 -2.96 5.49
N GLN A 260 -18.11 -1.93 5.57
CA GLN A 260 -17.68 -0.54 5.45
C GLN A 260 -17.35 0.03 6.83
N LYS A 261 -16.26 0.80 6.93
CA LYS A 261 -15.72 1.36 8.17
C LYS A 261 -15.92 2.86 8.24
N ASP A 262 -16.15 3.39 9.43
CA ASP A 262 -16.43 4.81 9.62
C ASP A 262 -15.16 5.67 9.71
N LYS A 263 -14.00 5.03 9.94
CA LYS A 263 -12.69 5.67 10.08
C LYS A 263 -11.58 4.84 9.43
N GLY A 264 -10.50 5.51 9.05
CA GLY A 264 -9.27 4.93 8.48
C GLY A 264 -9.10 5.19 6.98
N GLY A 265 -7.86 5.11 6.51
CA GLY A 265 -7.52 5.27 5.10
C GLY A 265 -6.82 4.10 4.47
N HIS A 266 -5.94 4.43 3.52
CA HIS A 266 -5.23 3.47 2.69
C HIS A 266 -4.33 2.54 3.50
N PHE A 267 -3.76 3.04 4.60
CA PHE A 267 -2.84 2.29 5.45
C PHE A 267 -3.60 1.61 6.59
N ALA A 268 -4.67 0.88 6.26
CA ALA A 268 -5.61 0.29 7.24
C ALA A 268 -4.94 -0.55 8.34
N ALA A 269 -3.89 -1.30 8.01
CA ALA A 269 -3.14 -2.11 8.98
C ALA A 269 -2.38 -1.25 10.02
N TRP A 270 -2.06 -0.01 9.68
CA TRP A 270 -1.40 0.94 10.58
C TRP A 270 -2.41 1.84 11.29
N GLU A 271 -3.40 2.36 10.55
CA GLU A 271 -4.38 3.31 11.07
C GLU A 271 -5.43 2.66 11.97
N GLN A 272 -5.86 1.44 11.60
CA GLN A 272 -6.96 0.73 12.27
C GLN A 272 -6.61 -0.77 12.47
N PRO A 273 -5.47 -1.12 13.09
CA PRO A 273 -4.97 -2.49 13.18
C PRO A 273 -5.99 -3.46 13.80
N GLU A 274 -6.60 -3.08 14.91
CA GLU A 274 -7.59 -3.93 15.59
C GLU A 274 -8.84 -4.18 14.74
N THR A 275 -9.31 -3.13 14.03
CA THR A 275 -10.46 -3.23 13.14
C THR A 275 -10.19 -4.21 12.00
N LEU A 276 -9.00 -4.12 11.37
CA LEU A 276 -8.60 -5.00 10.28
C LEU A 276 -8.38 -6.44 10.77
N VAL A 277 -7.71 -6.61 11.92
CA VAL A 277 -7.48 -7.94 12.52
C VAL A 277 -8.79 -8.63 12.90
N ASN A 278 -9.76 -7.90 13.44
CA ASN A 278 -11.07 -8.46 13.77
C ASN A 278 -11.85 -8.89 12.53
N ASP A 279 -11.80 -8.11 11.44
CA ASP A 279 -12.38 -8.53 10.17
C ASP A 279 -11.71 -9.78 9.60
N LEU A 280 -10.39 -9.87 9.67
CA LEU A 280 -9.65 -11.07 9.24
C LEU A 280 -10.03 -12.29 10.08
N ARG A 281 -10.15 -12.15 11.40
CA ARG A 281 -10.58 -13.22 12.31
C ARG A 281 -11.99 -13.69 12.00
N ASP A 282 -12.92 -12.78 11.80
CA ASP A 282 -14.31 -13.13 11.45
C ASP A 282 -14.39 -13.81 10.08
N PHE A 283 -13.63 -13.31 9.11
CA PHE A 283 -13.57 -13.89 7.77
C PHE A 283 -13.00 -15.32 7.77
N SER A 284 -11.97 -15.55 8.60
CA SER A 284 -11.24 -16.82 8.71
C SER A 284 -11.67 -17.70 9.89
N ALA A 285 -12.77 -17.36 10.57
CA ALA A 285 -13.31 -18.18 11.65
C ALA A 285 -13.70 -19.58 11.14
N ALA A 286 -13.78 -20.57 12.04
CA ALA A 286 -14.15 -21.94 11.66
C ALA A 286 -15.52 -22.01 10.96
N GLU A 287 -16.47 -21.22 11.43
CA GLU A 287 -17.80 -21.03 10.81
C GLU A 287 -17.86 -19.79 9.90
N GLY A 288 -16.70 -19.19 9.63
CA GLY A 288 -16.56 -17.97 8.83
C GLY A 288 -16.56 -18.26 7.33
N PRO A 289 -16.69 -17.22 6.49
CA PRO A 289 -16.79 -17.33 5.04
C PRO A 289 -15.75 -18.20 4.31
N VAL A 290 -14.55 -18.37 4.86
CA VAL A 290 -13.47 -19.17 4.25
C VAL A 290 -13.58 -20.67 4.58
N PHE A 291 -13.97 -21.02 5.81
CA PHE A 291 -13.90 -22.40 6.32
C PHE A 291 -15.26 -23.01 6.66
N GLY A 292 -16.30 -22.17 6.82
CA GLY A 292 -17.66 -22.60 7.05
C GLY A 292 -18.16 -23.46 5.89
N LYS A 293 -18.91 -24.51 6.22
CA LYS A 293 -19.60 -25.33 5.22
C LYS A 293 -20.89 -24.60 4.83
N HIS A 294 -20.92 -24.02 3.64
CA HIS A 294 -22.10 -23.38 3.05
C HIS A 294 -22.64 -24.19 1.87
#